data_AF-A0A2K1PZB2-F1
#
_entry.id   AF-A0A2K1PZB2-F1
#
_cell.length_a   1.000
_cell.length_b   1.000
_cell.length_c   1.000
_cell.angle_alpha   90.00
_cell.angle_beta   90.00
_cell.angle_gamma   90.00
#
_symmetry.space_group_name_H-M   'P 1'
#
loop_
_entity.id
_entity.type
_entity.pdbx_description
1 polymer ?
#
loop_
_entity_poly.entity_id
_entity_poly.type
_entity_poly.pdbx_seq_one_letter_code
_entity_poly.pdbx_strand_id
1 'polypeptide(L)'
;MSRHHVVITGTGRAGTTFLIQLMTALGMPTGFREHAPDIHPHSNAGMEWDIRDRHAPYVVKSPWLCDQLDDVLSDHDIAIDHVLVPVRDLFSAAESRRSVSRSARKHDAPGGLWDTSDPENQEKVLMAKLYKLMYALAKHDIPVTLLHFPRITHDADYLYDKLKPLLSVAQRWSFHDTFSRVVNPSLVHDFRSPRQPEKDLA
;
A
#
# COMPACT_ATOMS: atom_id res chain seq x y z
N MET A 1 26.93 2.83 8.00
CA MET A 1 26.00 3.87 7.51
C MET A 1 24.64 3.22 7.44
N SER A 2 23.62 3.84 8.02
CA SER A 2 22.24 3.34 7.97
C SER A 2 21.75 3.29 6.51
N ARG A 3 20.96 2.27 6.17
CA ARG A 3 20.26 2.19 4.88
C ARG A 3 18.94 2.91 5.01
N HIS A 4 18.68 3.83 4.09
CA HIS A 4 17.51 4.70 4.12
C HIS A 4 16.42 4.15 3.20
N HIS A 5 15.17 4.26 3.63
CA HIS A 5 14.02 3.76 2.87
C HIS A 5 12.81 4.69 2.94
N VAL A 6 12.08 4.77 1.82
CA VAL A 6 10.67 5.15 1.78
C VAL A 6 9.84 3.87 1.79
N VAL A 7 8.87 3.79 2.68
CA VAL A 7 8.06 2.59 2.86
C VAL A 7 6.63 2.83 2.41
N ILE A 8 6.08 1.90 1.63
CA ILE A 8 4.65 1.78 1.35
C ILE A 8 4.10 0.60 2.18
N THR A 9 3.24 0.89 3.14
CA THR A 9 2.65 -0.13 4.03
C THR A 9 1.20 0.18 4.37
N GLY A 10 0.57 -0.68 5.17
CA GLY A 10 -0.83 -0.60 5.56
C GLY A 10 -1.53 -1.93 5.40
N THR A 11 -2.86 -1.90 5.54
CA THR A 11 -3.71 -3.09 5.65
C THR A 11 -3.87 -3.90 4.36
N GLY A 12 -3.16 -3.54 3.28
CA GLY A 12 -3.31 -4.11 1.94
C GLY A 12 -4.67 -3.77 1.30
N ARG A 13 -4.88 -4.21 0.05
CA ARG A 13 -6.11 -3.97 -0.74
C ARG A 13 -6.48 -2.49 -0.96
N ALA A 14 -5.50 -1.59 -0.81
CA ALA A 14 -5.66 -0.14 -0.92
C ALA A 14 -4.70 0.48 -1.95
N GLY A 15 -4.36 -0.26 -3.02
CA GLY A 15 -3.54 0.27 -4.12
C GLY A 15 -2.03 0.34 -3.87
N THR A 16 -1.49 -0.41 -2.90
CA THR A 16 -0.04 -0.42 -2.62
C THR A 16 0.80 -0.91 -3.80
N THR A 17 0.30 -1.89 -4.57
CA THR A 17 0.97 -2.36 -5.80
C THR A 17 0.99 -1.29 -6.89
N PHE A 18 -0.12 -0.57 -7.08
CA PHE A 18 -0.19 0.56 -8.02
C PHE A 18 0.85 1.63 -7.68
N LEU A 19 1.02 1.97 -6.39
CA LEU A 19 2.03 2.94 -5.97
C LEU A 19 3.45 2.48 -6.31
N ILE A 20 3.77 1.19 -6.12
CA ILE A 20 5.09 0.66 -6.53
C ILE A 20 5.27 0.72 -8.04
N GLN A 21 4.25 0.36 -8.83
CA GLN A 21 4.32 0.45 -10.28
C GLN A 21 4.56 1.89 -10.75
N LEU A 22 3.83 2.85 -10.17
CA LEU A 22 3.98 4.27 -10.48
C LEU A 22 5.38 4.77 -10.12
N MET A 23 5.87 4.45 -8.92
CA MET A 23 7.21 4.85 -8.48
C MET A 23 8.31 4.21 -9.33
N THR A 24 8.12 2.96 -9.76
CA THR A 24 9.03 2.28 -10.69
C THR A 24 9.07 3.00 -12.03
N ALA A 25 7.91 3.36 -12.58
CA ALA A 25 7.80 4.08 -13.85
C ALA A 25 8.30 5.54 -13.77
N LEU A 26 8.30 6.14 -12.58
CA LEU A 26 8.97 7.41 -12.28
C LEU A 26 10.49 7.24 -12.06
N GLY A 27 11.03 6.03 -12.21
CA GLY A 27 12.45 5.75 -12.04
C GLY A 27 12.95 5.80 -10.60
N MET A 28 12.06 5.70 -9.60
CA MET A 28 12.48 5.55 -8.21
C MET A 28 13.09 4.15 -7.99
N PRO A 29 14.08 3.99 -7.08
CA PRO A 29 14.68 2.69 -6.81
C PRO A 29 13.68 1.80 -6.05
N THR A 30 12.92 0.97 -6.77
CA THR A 30 11.95 0.00 -6.23
C THR A 30 12.45 -1.46 -6.34
N GLY A 31 13.58 -1.68 -7.01
CA GLY A 31 14.08 -3.02 -7.33
C GLY A 31 13.35 -3.72 -8.48
N PHE A 32 12.34 -3.08 -9.09
CA PHE A 32 11.57 -3.63 -10.21
C PHE A 32 11.84 -2.87 -11.51
N ARG A 33 11.44 -3.48 -12.64
CA ARG A 33 11.43 -2.86 -13.97
C ARG A 33 10.00 -2.52 -14.37
N GLU A 34 9.84 -1.56 -15.28
CA GLU A 34 8.54 -1.00 -15.73
C GLU A 34 7.56 -2.04 -16.32
N HIS A 35 8.04 -3.26 -16.62
CA HIS A 35 7.27 -4.38 -17.17
C HIS A 35 7.40 -5.67 -16.34
N ALA A 36 7.71 -5.58 -15.05
CA ALA A 36 7.85 -6.77 -14.20
C ALA A 36 6.51 -7.54 -14.08
N PRO A 37 6.44 -8.83 -14.46
CA PRO A 37 5.22 -9.65 -14.46
C PRO A 37 4.83 -10.20 -13.06
N ASP A 38 5.47 -9.75 -11.98
CA ASP A 38 5.36 -10.37 -10.64
C ASP A 38 4.09 -9.98 -9.87
N ILE A 39 2.97 -9.84 -10.57
CA ILE A 39 1.67 -9.51 -9.99
C ILE A 39 0.79 -10.77 -10.01
N HIS A 40 0.30 -11.16 -8.84
CA HIS A 40 -0.61 -12.31 -8.75
C HIS A 40 -1.92 -12.03 -9.54
N PRO A 41 -2.28 -12.88 -10.52
CA PRO A 41 -3.40 -12.61 -11.45
C PRO A 41 -4.76 -12.37 -10.79
N HIS A 42 -4.98 -12.94 -9.60
CA HIS A 42 -6.26 -12.92 -8.91
C HIS A 42 -6.37 -11.88 -7.80
N SER A 43 -5.25 -11.33 -7.34
CA SER A 43 -5.24 -10.42 -6.19
C SER A 43 -4.51 -9.11 -6.46
N ASN A 44 -3.78 -8.95 -7.56
CA ASN A 44 -2.95 -7.76 -7.79
C ASN A 44 -1.98 -7.48 -6.61
N ALA A 45 -1.63 -8.51 -5.83
CA ALA A 45 -0.60 -8.48 -4.79
C ALA A 45 0.74 -8.96 -5.39
N GLY A 46 1.86 -8.73 -4.70
CA GLY A 46 3.20 -8.91 -5.25
C GLY A 46 4.04 -7.63 -5.19
N MET A 47 5.34 -7.72 -5.50
CA MET A 47 6.30 -6.60 -5.39
C MET A 47 6.61 -6.18 -3.95
N GLU A 48 6.51 -7.10 -2.99
CA GLU A 48 6.97 -6.89 -1.61
C GLU A 48 8.49 -7.07 -1.48
N TRP A 49 9.12 -6.28 -0.62
CA TRP A 49 10.51 -6.46 -0.18
C TRP A 49 10.56 -6.60 1.34
N ASP A 50 11.43 -7.48 1.85
CA ASP A 50 11.85 -7.40 3.24
C ASP A 50 12.86 -6.27 3.37
N ILE A 51 12.53 -5.24 4.16
CA ILE A 51 13.41 -4.09 4.41
C ILE A 51 14.72 -4.50 5.09
N ARG A 52 14.74 -5.64 5.79
CA ARG A 52 15.95 -6.18 6.42
C ARG A 52 16.92 -6.82 5.42
N ASP A 53 16.47 -7.13 4.21
CA ASP A 53 17.35 -7.62 3.15
C ASP A 53 18.39 -6.53 2.83
N ARG A 54 19.67 -6.90 2.80
CA ARG A 54 20.79 -5.98 2.49
C ARG A 54 20.66 -5.33 1.11
N HIS A 55 19.95 -5.97 0.19
CA HIS A 55 19.67 -5.49 -1.16
C HIS A 55 18.30 -4.82 -1.30
N ALA A 56 17.58 -4.61 -0.19
CA ALA A 56 16.31 -3.90 -0.20
C ALA A 56 16.49 -2.52 -0.87
N PRO A 57 15.63 -2.17 -1.84
CA PRO A 57 15.72 -0.92 -2.59
C PRO A 57 15.30 0.27 -1.73
N TYR A 58 15.49 1.50 -2.23
CA TYR A 58 15.09 2.70 -1.48
C TYR A 58 13.57 2.75 -1.22
N VAL A 59 12.75 2.37 -2.19
CA VAL A 59 11.29 2.31 -2.06
C VAL A 59 10.87 0.87 -1.81
N VAL A 60 10.34 0.58 -0.62
CA VAL A 60 9.95 -0.77 -0.19
C VAL A 60 8.44 -0.84 0.02
N LYS A 61 7.80 -1.88 -0.54
CA LYS A 61 6.44 -2.27 -0.14
C LYS A 61 6.52 -3.41 0.86
N SER A 62 5.97 -3.21 2.05
CA SER A 62 5.92 -4.28 3.06
C SER A 62 4.67 -4.17 3.93
N PRO A 63 3.62 -4.95 3.62
CA PRO A 63 2.41 -5.01 4.45
C PRO A 63 2.69 -5.50 5.88
N TRP A 64 3.72 -6.35 6.06
CA TRP A 64 4.06 -6.98 7.34
C TRP A 64 4.56 -5.98 8.40
N LEU A 65 4.99 -4.77 7.98
CA LEU A 65 5.37 -3.71 8.90
C LEU A 65 4.21 -3.25 9.81
N CYS A 66 2.95 -3.59 9.49
CA CYS A 66 1.84 -3.34 10.41
C CYS A 66 2.03 -4.04 11.77
N ASP A 67 2.76 -5.15 11.81
CA ASP A 67 3.03 -5.91 13.04
C ASP A 67 4.51 -5.90 13.44
N GLN A 68 5.42 -5.56 12.51
CA GLN A 68 6.86 -5.75 12.69
C GLN A 68 7.67 -4.44 12.74
N LEU A 69 7.03 -3.27 12.65
CA LEU A 69 7.75 -1.99 12.53
C LEU A 69 8.68 -1.72 13.72
N ASP A 70 8.23 -1.97 14.95
CA ASP A 70 9.05 -1.83 16.16
C ASP A 70 10.32 -2.70 16.09
N ASP A 71 10.17 -3.96 15.67
CA ASP A 71 11.29 -4.89 15.55
C ASP A 71 12.26 -4.48 14.45
N VAL A 72 11.77 -3.96 13.33
CA VAL A 72 12.62 -3.44 12.24
C VAL A 72 13.43 -2.24 12.71
N LEU A 73 12.83 -1.33 13.45
CA LEU A 73 13.50 -0.10 13.91
C LEU A 73 14.46 -0.35 15.09
N SER A 74 14.38 -1.52 15.74
CA SER A 74 15.38 -1.95 16.71
C SER A 74 16.75 -2.27 16.06
N ASP A 75 16.76 -2.51 14.74
CA ASP A 75 17.97 -2.65 13.96
C ASP A 75 18.54 -1.26 13.59
N HIS A 76 19.67 -0.90 14.20
CA HIS A 76 20.31 0.40 14.00
C HIS A 76 20.87 0.61 12.59
N ASP A 77 20.88 -0.41 11.73
CA ASP A 77 21.33 -0.30 10.33
C ASP A 77 20.21 0.15 9.37
N ILE A 78 18.98 0.35 9.84
CA ILE A 78 17.82 0.72 9.01
C ILE A 78 17.24 2.07 9.46
N ALA A 79 17.08 2.99 8.51
CA ALA A 79 16.41 4.27 8.69
C ALA A 79 15.21 4.37 7.73
N ILE A 80 14.07 4.83 8.24
CA ILE A 80 12.88 5.08 7.43
C ILE A 80 12.70 6.59 7.30
N ASP A 81 12.88 7.10 6.09
CA ASP A 81 12.79 8.54 5.80
C ASP A 81 11.33 8.99 5.77
N HIS A 82 10.44 8.14 5.24
CA HIS A 82 9.03 8.46 5.06
C HIS A 82 8.18 7.21 4.89
N VAL A 83 6.93 7.27 5.35
CA VAL A 83 5.95 6.19 5.19
C VAL A 83 4.72 6.67 4.45
N LEU A 84 4.39 5.98 3.37
CA LEU A 84 3.14 6.12 2.64
C LEU A 84 2.17 5.05 3.12
N VAL A 85 1.03 5.48 3.67
CA VAL A 85 -0.02 4.59 4.16
C VAL A 85 -1.28 4.80 3.34
N PRO A 86 -1.56 3.93 2.34
CA PRO A 86 -2.84 3.94 1.66
C PRO A 86 -3.95 3.46 2.59
N VAL A 87 -4.96 4.29 2.74
CA VAL A 87 -6.13 4.06 3.59
C VAL A 87 -7.35 3.92 2.69
N ARG A 88 -8.07 2.82 2.89
CA ARG A 88 -9.32 2.50 2.23
C ARG A 88 -10.40 2.35 3.29
N ASP A 89 -11.66 2.61 2.93
CA ASP A 89 -12.80 2.22 3.76
C ASP A 89 -12.64 0.78 4.28
N LEU A 90 -12.88 0.60 5.58
CA LEU A 90 -12.56 -0.63 6.29
C LEU A 90 -13.38 -1.81 5.77
N PHE A 91 -14.68 -1.59 5.54
CA PHE A 91 -15.57 -2.60 4.99
C PHE A 91 -15.10 -3.01 3.59
N SER A 92 -14.77 -2.02 2.75
CA SER A 92 -14.30 -2.25 1.40
C SER A 92 -13.00 -3.05 1.33
N ALA A 93 -12.07 -2.76 2.24
CA ALA A 93 -10.82 -3.51 2.36
C ALA A 93 -11.07 -4.96 2.82
N ALA A 94 -11.95 -5.16 3.81
CA ALA A 94 -12.34 -6.48 4.30
C ALA A 94 -13.08 -7.30 3.24
N GLU A 95 -14.07 -6.73 2.54
CA GLU A 95 -14.78 -7.40 1.45
C GLU A 95 -13.86 -7.76 0.29
N SER A 96 -12.88 -6.90 -0.05
CA SER A 96 -11.89 -7.26 -1.06
C SER A 96 -11.12 -8.53 -0.68
N ARG A 97 -10.73 -8.69 0.59
CA ARG A 97 -10.06 -9.91 1.09
C ARG A 97 -10.99 -11.11 1.09
N ARG A 98 -12.22 -10.95 1.56
CA ARG A 98 -13.24 -12.01 1.54
C ARG A 98 -13.52 -12.50 0.12
N SER A 99 -13.66 -11.59 -0.83
CA SER A 99 -13.87 -11.92 -2.24
C SER A 99 -12.71 -12.76 -2.79
N VAL A 100 -11.46 -12.38 -2.52
CA VAL A 100 -10.29 -13.17 -2.96
C VAL A 100 -10.30 -14.57 -2.33
N SER A 101 -10.57 -14.70 -1.03
CA SER A 101 -10.64 -16.01 -0.37
C SER A 101 -11.78 -16.88 -0.92
N ARG A 102 -12.96 -16.30 -1.19
CA ARG A 102 -14.09 -17.01 -1.83
C ARG A 102 -13.71 -17.51 -3.22
N SER A 103 -13.10 -16.67 -4.05
CA SER A 103 -12.69 -17.02 -5.42
C SER A 103 -11.57 -18.05 -5.46
N ALA A 104 -10.60 -17.98 -4.56
CA ALA A 104 -9.46 -18.89 -4.54
C ALA A 104 -9.78 -20.28 -3.97
N ARG A 105 -10.93 -20.45 -3.30
CA ARG A 105 -11.32 -21.68 -2.57
C ARG A 105 -10.23 -22.20 -1.62
N LYS A 106 -9.39 -21.29 -1.12
CA LYS A 106 -8.26 -21.57 -0.21
C LYS A 106 -8.25 -20.52 0.89
N HIS A 107 -8.04 -20.94 2.12
CA HIS A 107 -7.93 -20.04 3.27
C HIS A 107 -6.73 -19.10 3.14
N ASP A 108 -5.58 -19.60 2.69
CA ASP A 108 -4.31 -18.84 2.62
C ASP A 108 -4.02 -18.24 1.24
N ALA A 109 -5.07 -17.84 0.51
CA ALA A 109 -4.89 -17.22 -0.80
C ALA A 109 -4.15 -15.87 -0.67
N PRO A 110 -3.10 -15.59 -1.46
CA PRO A 110 -2.43 -14.29 -1.45
C PRO A 110 -3.41 -13.14 -1.68
N GLY A 111 -3.51 -12.23 -0.71
CA GLY A 111 -4.46 -11.12 -0.72
C GLY A 111 -5.88 -11.46 -0.24
N GLY A 112 -6.11 -12.68 0.24
CA GLY A 112 -7.33 -13.13 0.92
C GLY A 112 -7.41 -12.65 2.37
N LEU A 113 -8.15 -13.40 3.21
CA LEU A 113 -8.21 -13.17 4.66
C LEU A 113 -6.81 -13.04 5.27
N TRP A 114 -6.69 -12.22 6.29
CA TRP A 114 -5.40 -11.95 6.95
C TRP A 114 -5.54 -12.15 8.45
N ASP A 115 -4.72 -13.04 9.01
CA ASP A 115 -4.63 -13.39 10.43
C ASP A 115 -5.99 -13.73 11.08
N THR A 116 -6.91 -14.27 10.27
CA THR A 116 -8.17 -14.85 10.71
C THR A 116 -8.65 -15.89 9.71
N SER A 117 -9.21 -16.99 10.19
CA SER A 117 -9.96 -17.95 9.38
C SER A 117 -11.45 -17.61 9.29
N ASP A 118 -11.94 -16.76 10.20
CA ASP A 118 -13.31 -16.26 10.26
C ASP A 118 -13.43 -14.97 9.42
N PRO A 119 -14.18 -14.99 8.30
CA PRO A 119 -14.41 -13.82 7.48
C PRO A 119 -15.02 -12.63 8.23
N GLU A 120 -15.83 -12.85 9.26
CA GLU A 120 -16.52 -11.79 10.00
C GLU A 120 -15.57 -10.97 10.89
N ASN A 121 -14.41 -11.53 11.23
CA ASN A 121 -13.41 -10.83 12.03
C ASN A 121 -12.44 -9.99 11.18
N GLN A 122 -12.54 -10.02 9.85
CA GLN A 122 -11.56 -9.38 8.98
C GLN A 122 -11.44 -7.86 9.25
N GLU A 123 -12.54 -7.12 9.46
CA GLU A 123 -12.50 -5.69 9.80
C GLU A 123 -11.75 -5.45 11.11
N LYS A 124 -12.01 -6.27 12.15
CA LYS A 124 -11.34 -6.14 13.44
C LYS A 124 -9.83 -6.33 13.29
N VAL A 125 -9.42 -7.32 12.51
CA VAL A 125 -7.99 -7.59 12.25
C VAL A 125 -7.35 -6.43 11.50
N LEU A 126 -7.99 -5.92 10.43
CA LEU A 126 -7.44 -4.79 9.68
C LEU A 126 -7.36 -3.52 10.54
N MET A 127 -8.37 -3.25 11.36
CA MET A 127 -8.37 -2.13 12.30
C MET A 127 -7.23 -2.25 13.32
N ALA A 128 -7.04 -3.43 13.91
CA ALA A 128 -5.94 -3.68 14.85
C ALA A 128 -4.57 -3.46 14.20
N LYS A 129 -4.38 -3.96 12.97
CA LYS A 129 -3.14 -3.77 12.19
C LYS A 129 -2.86 -2.30 11.89
N LEU A 130 -3.88 -1.56 11.44
CA LEU A 130 -3.72 -0.13 11.17
C LEU A 130 -3.39 0.63 12.47
N TYR A 131 -4.05 0.32 13.57
CA TYR A 131 -3.77 0.96 14.86
C TYR A 131 -2.33 0.71 15.32
N LYS A 132 -1.88 -0.56 15.28
CA LYS A 132 -0.49 -0.92 15.62
C LYS A 132 0.52 -0.16 14.77
N LEU A 133 0.30 -0.11 13.45
CA LEU A 133 1.14 0.64 12.52
C LEU A 133 1.21 2.12 12.92
N MET A 134 0.07 2.78 13.08
CA MET A 134 0.02 4.21 13.40
C MET A 134 0.66 4.51 14.76
N TYR A 135 0.45 3.64 15.75
CA TYR A 135 1.08 3.76 17.06
C TYR A 135 2.60 3.67 16.96
N ALA A 136 3.13 2.69 16.23
CA ALA A 136 4.57 2.54 16.03
C ALA A 136 5.16 3.74 15.25
N LEU A 137 4.51 4.20 14.18
CA LEU A 137 4.95 5.38 13.43
C LEU A 137 5.02 6.64 14.32
N ALA A 138 4.02 6.85 15.17
CA ALA A 138 3.98 7.96 16.11
C ALA A 138 5.05 7.84 17.20
N LYS A 139 5.23 6.64 17.76
CA LYS A 139 6.25 6.35 18.79
C LYS A 139 7.67 6.66 18.33
N HIS A 140 7.97 6.40 17.05
CA HIS A 140 9.30 6.58 16.46
C HIS A 140 9.45 7.90 15.68
N ASP A 141 8.44 8.78 15.73
CA ASP A 141 8.44 10.08 15.05
C ASP A 141 8.80 10.01 13.55
N ILE A 142 8.23 9.01 12.85
CA ILE A 142 8.51 8.79 11.43
C ILE A 142 7.55 9.64 10.59
N PRO A 143 8.03 10.39 9.58
CA PRO A 143 7.17 11.14 8.67
C PRO A 143 6.15 10.24 7.94
N VAL A 144 4.87 10.62 7.96
CA VAL A 144 3.77 9.84 7.35
C VAL A 144 2.99 10.66 6.34
N THR A 145 2.61 10.04 5.22
CA THR A 145 1.56 10.55 4.34
C THR A 145 0.45 9.51 4.18
N LEU A 146 -0.74 9.88 4.66
CA LEU A 146 -1.95 9.10 4.43
C LEU A 146 -2.48 9.36 3.01
N LEU A 147 -2.80 8.28 2.31
CA LEU A 147 -3.24 8.30 0.92
C LEU A 147 -4.64 7.69 0.80
N HIS A 148 -5.65 8.49 0.46
CA HIS A 148 -7.02 8.00 0.32
C HIS A 148 -7.20 7.13 -0.93
N PHE A 149 -7.52 5.86 -0.76
CA PHE A 149 -7.95 4.95 -1.82
C PHE A 149 -9.49 4.86 -1.85
N PRO A 150 -10.15 4.95 -3.02
CA PRO A 150 -9.60 4.82 -4.38
C PRO A 150 -9.11 6.11 -5.04
N ARG A 151 -9.20 7.27 -4.37
CA ARG A 151 -8.84 8.59 -4.95
C ARG A 151 -7.46 8.62 -5.61
N ILE A 152 -6.45 7.95 -5.03
CA ILE A 152 -5.10 7.84 -5.64
C ILE A 152 -5.08 7.24 -7.05
N THR A 153 -6.13 6.57 -7.50
CA THR A 153 -6.23 5.96 -8.84
C THR A 153 -7.09 6.76 -9.82
N HIS A 154 -7.72 7.84 -9.37
CA HIS A 154 -8.66 8.63 -10.18
C HIS A 154 -8.32 10.12 -10.21
N ASP A 155 -7.50 10.60 -9.28
CA ASP A 155 -7.14 12.00 -9.10
C ASP A 155 -5.61 12.13 -9.09
N ALA A 156 -5.05 12.40 -10.28
CA ALA A 156 -3.61 12.52 -10.47
C ALA A 156 -3.04 13.73 -9.71
N ASP A 157 -3.75 14.85 -9.67
CA ASP A 157 -3.32 16.06 -8.96
C ASP A 157 -3.24 15.82 -7.46
N TYR A 158 -4.25 15.14 -6.89
CA TYR A 158 -4.21 14.73 -5.49
C TYR A 158 -3.00 13.86 -5.17
N LEU A 159 -2.73 12.85 -6.00
CA LEU A 159 -1.59 11.96 -5.75
C LEU A 159 -0.26 12.71 -5.96
N TYR A 160 -0.17 13.56 -6.98
CA TYR A 160 0.98 14.42 -7.22
C TYR A 160 1.30 15.27 -5.99
N ASP A 161 0.32 16.00 -5.45
CA ASP A 161 0.53 16.88 -4.30
C ASP A 161 0.99 16.11 -3.07
N LYS A 162 0.46 14.90 -2.85
CA LYS A 162 0.87 14.02 -1.75
C LYS A 162 2.28 13.48 -1.91
N LEU A 163 2.71 13.17 -3.14
CA LEU A 163 4.03 12.58 -3.42
C LEU A 163 5.10 13.63 -3.71
N LYS A 164 4.73 14.85 -4.08
CA LYS A 164 5.63 15.95 -4.48
C LYS A 164 6.85 16.14 -3.56
N PRO A 165 6.73 16.05 -2.22
CA PRO A 165 7.90 16.16 -1.34
C PRO A 165 8.98 15.08 -1.58
N LEU A 166 8.58 13.90 -2.06
CA LEU A 166 9.48 12.76 -2.33
C LEU A 166 10.02 12.73 -3.76
N LEU A 167 9.46 13.53 -4.67
CA LEU A 167 9.81 13.51 -6.09
C LEU A 167 10.92 14.52 -6.41
N SER A 168 11.90 14.07 -7.20
CA SER A 168 12.87 14.95 -7.88
C SER A 168 12.18 15.86 -8.90
N VAL A 169 12.90 16.90 -9.36
CA VAL A 169 12.38 17.82 -10.39
C VAL A 169 11.95 17.05 -11.64
N ALA A 170 12.80 16.17 -12.18
CA ALA A 170 12.49 15.39 -13.38
C ALA A 170 11.22 14.53 -13.22
N GLN A 171 11.05 13.88 -12.07
CA GLN A 171 9.86 13.07 -11.78
C GLN A 171 8.59 13.90 -11.68
N ARG A 172 8.69 15.14 -11.19
CA ARG A 172 7.54 16.04 -11.14
C ARG A 172 7.07 16.44 -12.54
N TRP A 173 7.99 16.64 -13.48
CA TRP A 173 7.67 16.99 -14.86
C TRP A 173 6.95 15.87 -15.62
N SER A 174 7.34 14.61 -15.39
CA SER A 174 6.74 13.46 -16.06
C SER A 174 5.54 12.85 -15.32
N PHE A 175 5.17 13.38 -14.15
CA PHE A 175 4.25 12.69 -13.23
C PHE A 175 2.91 12.32 -13.88
N HIS A 176 2.20 13.29 -14.47
CA HIS A 176 0.86 13.08 -15.02
C HIS A 176 0.85 12.13 -16.22
N ASP A 177 1.89 12.20 -17.04
CA ASP A 177 2.03 11.34 -18.21
C ASP A 177 2.31 9.90 -17.78
N THR A 178 3.23 9.72 -16.82
CA THR A 178 3.50 8.41 -16.22
C THR A 178 2.29 7.85 -15.47
N PHE A 179 1.56 8.69 -14.71
CA PHE A 179 0.33 8.30 -14.02
C PHE A 179 -0.69 7.72 -15.00
N SER A 180 -0.95 8.44 -16.09
CA SER A 180 -1.94 8.05 -17.11
C SER A 180 -1.57 6.73 -17.80
N ARG A 181 -0.27 6.45 -17.95
CA ARG A 181 0.23 5.17 -18.51
C ARG A 181 0.10 4.00 -17.54
N VAL A 182 0.33 4.23 -16.26
CA VAL A 182 0.41 3.14 -15.24
C VAL A 182 -0.96 2.80 -14.66
N VAL A 183 -1.84 3.78 -14.49
CA VAL A 183 -3.10 3.58 -13.80
C VAL A 183 -3.99 2.62 -14.58
N ASN A 184 -4.59 1.66 -13.88
CA ASN A 184 -5.59 0.76 -14.45
C ASN A 184 -6.85 0.76 -13.57
N PRO A 185 -7.82 1.64 -13.86
CA PRO A 185 -9.05 1.74 -13.10
C PRO A 185 -9.89 0.45 -13.07
N SER A 186 -9.73 -0.44 -14.07
CA SER A 186 -10.48 -1.71 -14.12
C SER A 186 -10.12 -2.68 -12.98
N LEU A 187 -8.99 -2.48 -12.32
CA LEU A 187 -8.55 -3.27 -11.16
C LEU A 187 -9.07 -2.72 -9.83
N VAL A 188 -9.78 -1.58 -9.86
CA VAL A 188 -10.37 -0.94 -8.68
C VAL A 188 -11.80 -1.43 -8.53
N HIS A 189 -12.02 -2.26 -7.51
CA HIS A 189 -13.36 -2.69 -7.14
C HIS A 189 -13.98 -1.73 -6.13
N ASP A 190 -15.21 -1.27 -6.36
CA ASP A 190 -16.00 -0.54 -5.37
C ASP A 190 -16.85 -1.55 -4.57
N PHE A 191 -16.57 -1.68 -3.28
CA PHE A 191 -17.32 -2.55 -2.37
C PHE A 191 -18.10 -1.66 -1.42
N ARG A 192 -19.43 -1.69 -1.48
CA ARG A 192 -20.28 -0.79 -0.68
C ARG A 192 -20.82 -1.51 0.55
N SER A 193 -20.74 -0.86 1.70
CA SER A 193 -21.38 -1.38 2.91
C SER A 193 -22.90 -1.34 2.76
N PRO A 194 -23.63 -2.43 3.02
CA PRO A 194 -25.09 -2.41 3.06
C PRO A 194 -25.69 -1.43 4.09
N ARG A 195 -24.87 -0.95 5.03
CA ARG A 195 -25.29 -0.09 6.16
C ARG A 195 -25.04 1.40 5.94
N GLN A 196 -24.49 1.81 4.78
CA GLN A 196 -24.32 3.22 4.41
C GLN A 196 -24.91 3.45 3.01
N PRO A 197 -26.21 3.80 2.90
CA PRO A 197 -26.72 4.38 1.66
C PRO A 197 -26.11 5.78 1.45
N GLU A 198 -25.94 6.16 0.18
CA GLU A 198 -25.37 7.43 -0.30
C GLU A 198 -25.79 8.62 0.59
N LYS A 199 -24.80 9.32 1.13
CA LYS A 199 -24.93 10.77 1.20
C LYS A 199 -24.28 11.27 -0.07
N ASP A 200 -25.10 11.60 -1.05
CA ASP A 200 -24.70 12.41 -2.20
C ASP A 200 -23.85 13.57 -1.67
N LEU A 201 -22.57 13.59 -2.05
CA LEU A 201 -21.71 14.73 -1.84
C LEU A 201 -22.17 15.81 -2.82
N ALA A 202 -23.01 16.71 -2.32
CA ALA A 202 -23.27 18.02 -2.91
C ALA A 202 -22.02 18.91 -2.84
#